data_AF-A0A1I5DYD1-F1
#
_entry.id   AF-A0A1I5DYD1-F1
#
_cell.length_a   1.000
_cell.length_b   1.000
_cell.length_c   1.000
_cell.angle_alpha   90.00
_cell.angle_beta   90.00
_cell.angle_gamma   90.00
#
_symmetry.space_group_name_H-M   'P 1'
#
loop_
_entity.id
_entity.type
_entity.pdbx_description
1 polymer ?
#
loop_
_entity_poly.entity_id
_entity_poly.type
_entity_poly.pdbx_seq_one_letter_code
_entity_poly.pdbx_strand_id
1 'polypeptide(L)' 'MASEHITWETCPRCGLTAAVGWLDGVPVEFDCTAGCRPVEQGLAGFRPLAGGAGAWQRGPGTTWRSG' A
#
# COMPACT_ATOMS: atom_id res chain seq x y z
N MET A 1 -3.14 23.44 4.39
CA MET A 1 -2.59 22.65 5.50
C MET A 1 -2.46 21.24 4.95
N ALA A 2 -1.26 20.69 4.86
CA ALA A 2 -1.09 19.36 4.29
C ALA A 2 -1.60 18.31 5.28
N SER A 3 -2.35 17.32 4.81
CA SER A 3 -2.85 16.23 5.66
C SER A 3 -1.91 15.03 5.60
N GLU A 4 -1.17 14.82 6.68
CA GLU A 4 -0.29 13.67 6.88
C GLU A 4 -1.06 12.53 7.55
N HIS A 5 -0.94 11.32 7.01
CA HIS A 5 -1.49 10.12 7.65
C HIS A 5 -0.70 8.88 7.26
N ILE A 6 -0.88 7.81 8.04
CA ILE A 6 -0.21 6.53 7.84
C ILE A 6 -1.29 5.45 7.66
N THR A 7 -1.09 4.57 6.69
CA THR A 7 -1.91 3.34 6.54
C THR A 7 -1.05 2.10 6.62
N TRP A 8 -1.68 0.98 6.98
CA TRP A 8 -1.03 -0.33 7.06
C TRP A 8 -1.54 -1.23 5.94
N GLU A 9 -0.65 -1.63 5.07
CA GLU A 9 -0.95 -2.36 3.84
C GLU A 9 -0.10 -3.63 3.72
N THR A 10 -0.55 -4.61 2.94
CA THR A 10 0.21 -5.85 2.70
C THR A 10 1.32 -5.67 1.66
N CYS A 11 2.58 -5.80 2.06
CA CYS A 11 3.75 -5.73 1.18
C CYS A 11 3.61 -6.68 -0.04
N PRO A 12 3.71 -6.17 -1.28
CA PRO A 12 3.54 -6.98 -2.48
C PRO A 12 4.72 -7.92 -2.76
N ARG A 13 5.84 -7.77 -2.03
CA ARG A 13 7.06 -8.57 -2.18
C ARG A 13 7.05 -9.80 -1.28
N CYS A 14 6.70 -9.63 -0.01
CA CYS A 14 6.79 -10.68 1.00
C CYS A 14 5.44 -11.07 1.62
N GLY A 15 4.35 -10.33 1.32
CA GLY A 15 3.03 -10.59 1.90
C GLY A 15 2.87 -10.16 3.36
N LEU A 16 3.89 -9.55 3.97
CA LEU A 16 3.85 -9.06 5.35
C LEU A 16 3.35 -7.61 5.42
N THR A 17 3.03 -7.12 6.62
CA THR A 17 2.56 -5.75 6.82
C THR A 17 3.65 -4.73 6.47
N ALA A 18 3.24 -3.65 5.82
CA ALA A 18 4.04 -2.47 5.50
C ALA A 18 3.28 -1.20 5.85
N ALA A 19 3.98 -0.22 6.43
CA ALA A 19 3.49 1.13 6.62
C ALA A 19 3.62 1.92 5.32
N VAL A 20 2.60 2.71 5.00
CA VAL A 20 2.62 3.67 3.90
C VAL A 20 2.34 5.05 4.50
N GLY A 21 3.30 5.96 4.34
CA GLY A 21 3.15 7.36 4.72
C GLY A 21 2.56 8.16 3.57
N TRP A 22 1.56 8.99 3.87
CA TRP A 22 0.84 9.81 2.89
C TRP A 22 0.95 11.29 3.25
N LEU A 23 1.15 12.12 2.23
CA LEU A 23 1.10 13.57 2.31
C LEU A 23 0.12 14.07 1.25
N ASP A 24 -0.98 14.70 1.67
CA ASP A 24 -2.05 15.17 0.77
C ASP A 24 -2.59 14.09 -0.17
N GLY A 25 -2.68 12.85 0.33
CA GLY A 25 -3.16 11.68 -0.42
C GLY A 25 -2.14 11.11 -1.41
N VAL A 26 -0.92 11.67 -1.46
CA VAL A 26 0.19 11.12 -2.23
C VAL A 26 1.05 10.25 -1.29
N PRO A 27 1.31 8.99 -1.65
CA PRO A 27 2.24 8.16 -0.90
C PRO A 27 3.65 8.76 -1.01
N VAL A 28 4.31 8.99 0.12
CA VAL A 28 5.66 9.57 0.20
C VAL A 28 6.67 8.64 0.87
N GLU A 29 6.19 7.66 1.64
CA GLU A 29 7.03 6.72 2.36
C GLU A 29 6.44 5.31 2.32
N PHE A 30 7.30 4.30 2.26
CA PHE A 30 6.94 2.89 2.35
C PHE A 30 7.96 2.16 3.22
N ASP A 31 7.52 1.55 4.30
CA ASP A 31 8.36 0.74 5.18
C ASP A 31 7.73 -0.65 5.39
N CYS A 32 8.43 -1.68 4.96
CA CYS A 32 7.98 -3.06 5.19
C CYS A 32 8.67 -3.63 6.43
N THR A 33 7.90 -4.26 7.31
CA THR A 33 8.42 -4.92 8.53
C THR A 33 9.49 -5.98 8.26
N ALA A 34 9.53 -6.53 7.03
CA ALA A 34 10.54 -7.48 6.58
C ALA A 34 11.77 -6.83 5.91
N GLY A 35 11.84 -5.50 5.85
CA GLY A 35 12.90 -4.74 5.18
C GLY A 35 12.83 -4.78 3.65
N CYS A 36 11.68 -5.14 3.06
CA CYS A 36 11.49 -5.11 1.62
C CYS A 36 11.52 -3.66 1.10
N ARG A 37 12.36 -3.39 0.10
CA ARG A 37 12.37 -2.10 -0.59
C ARG A 37 11.29 -2.06 -1.68
N PRO A 38 10.65 -0.89 -1.91
CA PRO A 38 9.81 -0.73 -3.08
C PRO A 38 10.69 -0.90 -4.33
N VAL A 39 10.21 -1.69 -5.30
CA VAL A 39 10.80 -1.68 -6.65
C VAL A 39 10.60 -0.27 -7.19
N GLU A 40 11.57 0.31 -7.91
CA GLU A 40 11.65 1.75 -8.24
C GLU A 40 10.39 2.40 -8.90
N GLN A 41 9.41 1.59 -9.29
CA GLN A 41 8.11 2.04 -9.82
C GLN A 41 6.98 2.05 -8.76
N GLY A 42 7.29 1.76 -7.49
CA GLY A 42 6.32 1.25 -6.51
C GLY A 42 5.41 2.28 -5.85
N LEU A 43 5.84 3.54 -5.70
CA LEU A 43 5.07 4.54 -4.95
C LEU A 43 4.03 5.28 -5.82
N ALA A 44 4.27 5.43 -7.13
CA ALA A 44 3.30 6.03 -8.04
C ALA A 44 2.05 5.16 -8.28
N GLY A 45 2.10 3.88 -7.89
CA GLY A 45 0.98 2.94 -7.98
C GLY A 45 -0.03 3.03 -6.84
N PHE A 46 0.27 3.74 -5.74
CA PHE A 46 -0.71 3.87 -4.67
C PHE A 46 -1.71 4.97 -5.01
N ARG A 47 -2.97 4.57 -5.09
CA ARG A 47 -4.09 5.49 -5.15
C ARG A 47 -4.75 5.50 -3.78
N PRO A 48 -5.04 6.67 -3.20
CA PRO A 48 -5.84 6.74 -2.00
C PRO A 48 -7.26 6.25 -2.35
N LEU A 49 -7.59 5.02 -1.99
CA LEU A 49 -8.97 4.59 -1.97
C LEU A 49 -9.58 5.17 -0.70
N ALA A 50 -10.48 6.13 -0.86
CA ALA A 50 -11.25 6.67 0.24
C ALA A 50 -12.06 5.54 0.91
N GLY A 51 -11.51 4.97 1.97
CA GLY A 51 -12.15 3.96 2.81
C GLY A 51 -11.94 2.52 2.33
N GLY A 52 -10.90 1.87 2.84
CA GLY A 52 -10.77 0.42 2.74
C GLY A 52 -9.37 -0.06 3.09
N ALA A 53 -9.15 -0.40 4.36
CA ALA A 53 -8.04 -1.24 4.74
C ALA A 53 -8.17 -2.58 3.99
N GLY A 54 -7.22 -2.86 3.11
CA GLY A 54 -7.13 -4.13 2.39
C GLY A 54 -7.80 -4.14 1.02
N ALA A 55 -7.10 -3.63 0.00
CA ALA A 55 -7.06 -4.26 -1.32
C ALA A 55 -6.09 -3.51 -2.23
N TRP A 56 -4.90 -4.08 -2.42
CA TRP A 56 -4.01 -3.73 -3.51
C TRP A 56 -4.70 -4.10 -4.83
N GLN A 57 -4.98 -3.12 -5.67
CA GLN A 57 -5.57 -3.34 -7.00
C GLN A 57 -4.48 -3.81 -7.96
N ARG A 58 -4.15 -5.11 -7.93
CA ARG A 58 -3.60 -5.77 -9.12
C ARG A 58 -4.78 -5.96 -10.08
N GLY A 59 -4.61 -5.62 -11.36
CA GLY A 59 -5.61 -5.87 -12.40
C GLY A 59 -6.17 -7.31 -12.41
N PRO A 60 -7.31 -7.52 -13.08
CA PRO A 60 -8.29 -8.56 -12.76
C PRO A 60 -7.74 -9.97 -12.99
N GLY A 61 -7.83 -10.84 -11.99
CA GLY A 61 -7.43 -12.24 -12.18
C GLY A 61 -7.77 -13.22 -11.07
N THR A 62 -7.85 -12.83 -9.80
CA THR A 62 -8.18 -13.80 -8.73
C THR A 62 -8.94 -13.13 -7.60
N THR A 63 -10.25 -13.39 -7.53
CA THR A 63 -10.98 -13.18 -6.28
C THR A 63 -10.48 -14.23 -5.30
N TRP A 64 -9.89 -13.81 -4.18
CA TRP A 64 -9.63 -14.72 -3.08
C TRP A 64 -10.96 -14.96 -2.37
N ARG A 65 -11.52 -16.16 -2.55
CA ARG A 65 -12.71 -16.62 -1.83
C ARG A 65 -12.23 -17.46 -0.64
N SER A 66 -12.41 -16.93 0.56
CA SER A 66 -12.19 -17.63 1.83
C SER A 66 -13.47 -18.39 2.19
N GLY A 67 -13.37 -19.70 2.43
CA GLY A 67 -14.34 -20.50 3.21
C GLY A 67 -15.68 -20.79 2.56
#